data_AF-A0A7Y9W519-F1
#
_entry.id   AF-A0A7Y9W519-F1
#
_cell.length_a   1.000
_cell.length_b   1.000
_cell.length_c   1.000
_cell.angle_alpha   90.00
_cell.angle_beta   90.00
_cell.angle_gamma   90.00
#
_symmetry.space_group_name_H-M   'P 1'
#
loop_
_entity.id
_entity.type
_entity.pdbx_description
1 polymer ?
#
loop_
_entity_poly.entity_id
_entity_poly.type
_entity_poly.pdbx_seq_one_letter_code
_entity_poly.pdbx_strand_id
1 'polypeptide(L)'
;MDNIDQVLGEIRRVLRSEGHVAAVVGRTFLLGEVNEVFLDVFRPIAREDLPHLSFGDSRTRTEAGWTELLKPHFKEVLIEDVDVGWEPTPEQLWQSLTETYDIDRLSANARERLRSELLRAVSYLRQSDGKIKTGWGLRLVRAQAA
;
A
#
# COMPACT_ATOMS: atom_id res chain seq x y z
N MET A 1 -8.04 -7.31 -7.33
CA MET A 1 -8.14 -6.84 -8.73
C MET A 1 -7.51 -7.93 -9.55
N ASP A 2 -8.31 -8.95 -9.86
CA ASP A 2 -7.72 -10.26 -10.20
C ASP A 2 -7.46 -10.37 -11.71
N ASN A 3 -7.87 -9.35 -12.47
CA ASN A 3 -7.59 -9.20 -13.89
C ASN A 3 -7.34 -7.72 -14.23
N ILE A 4 -6.14 -7.23 -13.92
CA ILE A 4 -5.75 -5.84 -14.17
C ILE A 4 -5.67 -5.52 -15.67
N ASP A 5 -5.30 -6.48 -16.52
CA ASP A 5 -5.25 -6.30 -17.97
C ASP A 5 -6.64 -5.96 -18.54
N GLN A 6 -7.69 -6.66 -18.08
CA GLN A 6 -9.07 -6.33 -18.46
C GLN A 6 -9.47 -4.92 -18.03
N VAL A 7 -9.09 -4.50 -16.82
CA VAL A 7 -9.39 -3.15 -16.32
C VAL A 7 -8.71 -2.09 -17.18
N LEU A 8 -7.44 -2.29 -17.53
CA LEU A 8 -6.70 -1.36 -18.40
C LEU A 8 -7.27 -1.31 -19.82
N GLY A 9 -7.72 -2.44 -20.37
CA GLY A 9 -8.43 -2.49 -21.64
C GLY A 9 -9.74 -1.69 -21.61
N GLU A 10 -10.52 -1.81 -20.54
CA GLU A 10 -11.77 -1.05 -20.38
C GLU A 10 -11.52 0.44 -20.18
N ILE A 11 -10.49 0.83 -19.42
CA ILE A 11 -10.06 2.23 -19.31
C ILE A 11 -9.71 2.77 -20.68
N ARG A 12 -8.91 2.04 -21.47
CA ARG A 12 -8.57 2.45 -22.84
C ARG A 12 -9.80 2.58 -23.73
N ARG A 13 -10.78 1.69 -23.60
CA ARG A 13 -12.01 1.70 -24.40
C ARG A 13 -12.85 2.97 -24.16
N VAL A 14 -12.90 3.47 -22.93
CA VAL A 14 -13.72 4.65 -22.58
C VAL A 14 -13.02 5.98 -22.78
N LEU A 15 -11.69 5.99 -22.86
CA LEU A 15 -10.92 7.19 -23.14
C LEU A 15 -11.06 7.62 -24.60
N ARG A 16 -11.13 8.94 -24.81
CA ARG A 16 -10.99 9.54 -26.14
C ARG A 16 -9.57 9.33 -26.67
N SER A 17 -9.39 9.50 -27.98
CA SER A 17 -8.04 9.59 -28.57
C SER A 17 -7.21 10.65 -27.82
N GLU A 18 -5.96 10.33 -27.52
CA GLU A 18 -5.03 11.16 -26.73
C GLU A 18 -5.50 11.43 -25.27
N GLY A 19 -6.54 10.75 -24.80
CA GLY A 19 -7.01 10.82 -23.42
C GLY A 19 -5.98 10.27 -22.42
N HIS A 20 -6.05 10.72 -21.17
CA HIS A 20 -5.08 10.33 -20.14
C HIS A 20 -5.74 9.50 -19.03
N VAL A 21 -5.00 8.54 -18.50
CA VAL A 21 -5.30 7.87 -17.24
C VAL A 21 -4.28 8.29 -16.19
N ALA A 22 -4.75 8.50 -14.97
CA ALA A 22 -3.92 8.70 -13.79
C ALA A 22 -4.49 7.87 -12.63
N ALA A 23 -3.63 7.16 -11.93
CA ALA A 23 -3.98 6.37 -10.77
C ALA A 23 -2.95 6.57 -9.65
N VAL A 24 -3.43 6.61 -8.41
CA VAL A 24 -2.56 6.57 -7.22
C VAL A 24 -2.74 5.22 -6.55
N VAL A 25 -1.64 4.51 -6.33
CA VAL A 25 -1.63 3.17 -5.76
C VAL A 25 -0.67 3.09 -4.58
N GLY A 26 -0.87 2.11 -3.69
CA GLY A 26 0.07 1.84 -2.60
C GLY A 26 1.39 1.28 -3.14
N ARG A 27 2.52 1.78 -2.63
CA ARG A 27 3.88 1.33 -2.95
C ARG A 27 4.48 0.58 -1.77
N THR A 28 4.53 1.24 -0.62
CA THR A 28 4.91 0.64 0.66
C THR A 28 3.79 0.93 1.65
N PHE A 29 3.60 0.02 2.60
CA PHE A 29 2.51 0.13 3.57
C PHE A 29 2.73 1.33 4.49
N LEU A 30 3.93 1.45 5.07
CA LEU A 30 4.39 2.64 5.80
C LEU A 30 5.75 3.12 5.26
N LEU A 31 6.12 4.37 5.60
CA LEU A 31 7.44 4.94 5.31
C LEU A 31 8.42 4.73 6.48
N GLY A 32 9.70 4.55 6.13
CA GLY A 32 10.81 4.45 7.08
C GLY A 32 10.82 3.15 7.89
N GLU A 33 11.61 3.16 8.96
CA GLU A 33 11.86 2.00 9.84
C GLU A 33 10.57 1.44 10.48
N VAL A 34 9.56 2.27 10.68
CA VAL A 34 8.25 1.86 11.21
C VAL A 34 7.62 0.75 10.35
N ASN A 35 7.82 0.80 9.03
CA ASN A 35 7.31 -0.22 8.12
C ASN A 35 7.96 -1.58 8.35
N GLU A 36 9.26 -1.61 8.60
CA GLU A 36 10.02 -2.84 8.87
C GLU A 36 9.54 -3.46 10.18
N VAL A 37 9.47 -2.64 11.25
CA VAL A 37 8.93 -3.06 12.55
C VAL A 37 7.49 -3.56 12.43
N PHE A 38 6.64 -2.83 11.70
CA PHE A 38 5.26 -3.25 11.46
C PHE A 38 5.21 -4.61 10.76
N LEU A 39 5.96 -4.79 9.66
CA LEU A 39 5.94 -6.02 8.88
C LEU A 39 6.50 -7.21 9.65
N ASP A 40 7.50 -7.00 10.51
CA ASP A 40 8.08 -8.05 11.35
C ASP A 40 7.10 -8.56 12.41
N VAL A 41 6.24 -7.68 12.95
CA VAL A 41 5.15 -8.08 13.86
C VAL A 41 3.95 -8.63 13.08
N PHE A 42 3.55 -7.97 11.99
CA PHE A 42 2.33 -8.29 11.26
C PHE A 42 2.42 -9.63 10.52
N ARG A 43 3.52 -9.91 9.81
CA ARG A 43 3.62 -11.08 8.92
C ARG A 43 3.43 -12.42 9.64
N PRO A 44 4.04 -12.69 10.82
CA PRO A 44 3.79 -13.92 11.56
C PRO A 44 2.31 -14.07 11.96
N ILE A 45 1.69 -13.00 12.46
CA ILE A 45 0.27 -12.99 12.86
C ILE A 45 -0.64 -13.24 11.67
N ALA A 46 -0.40 -12.53 10.57
CA ALA A 46 -1.16 -12.68 9.33
C ALA A 46 -1.05 -14.09 8.76
N ARG A 47 0.12 -14.75 8.83
CA ARG A 47 0.29 -16.13 8.34
C ARG A 47 -0.49 -17.15 9.14
N GLU A 48 -0.69 -16.91 10.43
CA GLU A 48 -1.46 -17.81 11.31
C GLU A 48 -2.97 -17.59 11.16
N ASP A 49 -3.42 -16.36 10.97
CA ASP A 49 -4.83 -15.97 11.08
C ASP A 49 -5.52 -15.76 9.72
N LEU A 50 -4.78 -15.35 8.68
CA LEU A 50 -5.34 -15.07 7.36
C LEU A 50 -5.12 -16.25 6.40
N PRO A 51 -6.16 -16.67 5.64
CA PRO A 51 -5.95 -17.59 4.53
C PRO A 51 -5.02 -16.96 3.49
N HIS A 52 -4.18 -17.76 2.83
CA HIS A 52 -3.32 -17.30 1.75
C HIS A 52 -4.15 -16.62 0.65
N LEU A 53 -3.99 -15.31 0.50
CA LEU A 53 -4.66 -14.53 -0.52
C LEU A 53 -3.64 -13.67 -1.26
N SER A 54 -3.65 -13.79 -2.58
CA SER A 54 -2.88 -12.91 -3.44
C SER A 54 -3.58 -11.57 -3.52
N PHE A 55 -3.02 -10.56 -2.86
CA PHE A 55 -3.51 -9.19 -2.97
C PHE A 55 -3.07 -8.56 -4.29
N GLY A 56 -4.04 -8.43 -5.19
CA GLY A 56 -3.87 -7.77 -6.49
C GLY A 56 -2.87 -8.47 -7.39
N ASP A 57 -2.55 -7.80 -8.50
CA ASP A 57 -1.54 -8.26 -9.43
C ASP A 57 -0.15 -7.85 -8.95
N SER A 58 0.77 -8.81 -8.85
CA SER A 58 2.15 -8.57 -8.38
C SER A 58 2.92 -7.54 -9.21
N ARG A 59 2.59 -7.36 -10.49
CA ARG A 59 3.21 -6.37 -11.39
C ARG A 59 2.98 -4.94 -10.90
N THR A 60 1.89 -4.68 -10.17
CA THR A 60 1.58 -3.35 -9.60
C THR A 60 2.55 -2.89 -8.50
N ARG A 61 3.43 -3.77 -8.01
CA ARG A 61 4.39 -3.44 -6.95
C ARG A 61 5.62 -2.70 -7.46
N THR A 62 5.91 -2.79 -8.76
CA THR A 62 7.16 -2.29 -9.33
C THR A 62 6.88 -1.34 -10.50
N GLU A 63 7.80 -0.41 -10.73
CA GLU A 63 7.75 0.49 -11.88
C GLU A 63 7.80 -0.29 -13.20
N ALA A 64 8.66 -1.31 -13.26
CA ALA A 64 8.79 -2.19 -14.42
C ALA A 64 7.48 -2.93 -14.72
N GLY A 65 6.80 -3.44 -13.68
CA GLY A 65 5.53 -4.13 -13.83
C GLY A 65 4.39 -3.20 -14.26
N TRP A 66 4.31 -1.96 -13.72
CA TRP A 66 3.37 -0.96 -14.24
C TRP A 66 3.63 -0.61 -15.70
N THR A 67 4.89 -0.48 -16.07
CA THR A 67 5.30 -0.23 -17.47
C THR A 67 4.88 -1.38 -18.38
N GLU A 68 5.08 -2.62 -17.95
CA GLU A 68 4.63 -3.83 -18.67
C GLU A 68 3.11 -3.83 -18.86
N LEU A 69 2.36 -3.54 -17.79
CA LEU A 69 0.89 -3.51 -17.79
C LEU A 69 0.31 -2.46 -18.73
N LEU A 70 0.92 -1.28 -18.83
CA LEU A 70 0.37 -0.14 -19.58
C LEU A 70 0.72 -0.16 -21.06
N LYS A 71 1.91 -0.66 -21.43
CA LYS A 71 2.42 -0.68 -22.81
C LYS A 71 1.43 -1.21 -23.88
N PRO A 72 0.58 -2.22 -23.64
CA PRO A 72 -0.34 -2.74 -24.65
C PRO A 72 -1.43 -1.74 -25.09
N HIS A 73 -1.77 -0.77 -24.23
CA HIS A 73 -2.93 0.11 -24.43
C HIS A 73 -2.59 1.60 -24.35
N PHE A 74 -1.43 1.93 -23.81
CA PHE A 74 -1.03 3.29 -23.49
C PHE A 74 0.41 3.60 -23.92
N LYS A 75 0.67 4.88 -24.15
CA LYS A 75 1.97 5.49 -24.43
C LYS A 75 2.30 6.54 -23.36
N GLU A 76 3.51 7.09 -23.40
CA GLU A 76 3.96 8.16 -22.48
C GLU A 76 3.74 7.82 -21.00
N VAL A 77 4.15 6.62 -20.60
CA VAL A 77 4.01 6.16 -19.21
C VAL A 77 4.95 6.96 -18.31
N LEU A 78 4.37 7.61 -17.30
CA LEU A 78 5.07 8.34 -16.24
C LEU A 78 4.73 7.70 -14.90
N ILE A 79 5.76 7.40 -14.12
CA ILE A 79 5.63 6.81 -12.79
C ILE A 79 6.42 7.65 -11.80
N GLU A 80 5.75 8.08 -10.74
CA GLU A 80 6.33 8.94 -9.71
C GLU A 80 5.97 8.38 -8.33
N ASP A 81 6.97 8.25 -7.45
CA ASP A 81 6.73 7.90 -6.06
C ASP A 81 6.29 9.14 -5.28
N VAL A 82 5.24 9.01 -4.47
CA VAL A 82 4.65 10.09 -3.68
C VAL A 82 4.65 9.68 -2.22
N ASP A 83 5.43 10.37 -1.40
CA ASP A 83 5.54 10.09 0.03
C ASP A 83 4.72 11.10 0.83
N VAL A 84 3.69 10.60 1.52
CA VAL A 84 2.84 11.41 2.40
C VAL A 84 3.36 11.26 3.83
N GLY A 85 4.22 12.19 4.24
CA GLY A 85 4.79 12.21 5.59
C GLY A 85 3.73 12.37 6.68
N TRP A 86 3.94 11.67 7.79
CA TRP A 86 3.01 11.64 8.93
C TRP A 86 3.77 11.44 10.24
N GLU A 87 3.29 12.06 11.31
CA GLU A 87 3.89 11.98 12.66
C GLU A 87 2.83 11.61 13.70
N PRO A 88 2.36 10.36 13.75
CA PRO A 88 1.36 9.92 14.72
C PRO A 88 1.95 9.61 16.09
N THR A 89 1.12 9.67 17.12
CA THR A 89 1.38 8.87 18.34
C THR A 89 1.19 7.37 18.03
N PRO A 90 1.78 6.44 18.82
CA PRO A 90 1.56 5.01 18.61
C PRO A 90 0.08 4.60 18.56
N GLU A 91 -0.77 5.24 19.37
CA GLU A 91 -2.21 4.98 19.40
C GLU A 91 -2.91 5.49 18.14
N GLN A 92 -2.50 6.64 17.60
CA GLN A 92 -3.02 7.16 16.32
C GLN A 92 -2.58 6.28 15.15
N LEU A 93 -1.33 5.79 15.18
CA LEU A 93 -0.85 4.80 14.22
C LEU A 93 -1.76 3.56 14.24
N TRP A 94 -1.99 2.99 15.42
CA TRP A 94 -2.87 1.84 15.58
C TRP A 94 -4.29 2.10 15.04
N GLN A 95 -4.90 3.23 15.39
CA GLN A 95 -6.24 3.58 14.90
C GLN A 95 -6.28 3.61 13.37
N SER A 96 -5.33 4.28 12.73
CA SER A 96 -5.29 4.33 11.26
C SER A 96 -5.05 2.96 10.63
N LEU A 97 -4.23 2.12 11.25
CA LEU A 97 -4.00 0.75 10.77
C LEU A 97 -5.27 -0.10 10.82
N THR A 98 -6.15 0.09 11.81
CA THR A 98 -7.42 -0.66 11.89
C THR A 98 -8.41 -0.34 10.78
N GLU A 99 -8.20 0.74 10.04
CA GLU A 99 -9.00 1.12 8.87
C GLU A 99 -8.50 0.47 7.57
N THR A 100 -7.38 -0.26 7.63
CA THR A 100 -6.82 -0.96 6.47
C THR A 100 -7.41 -2.36 6.34
N TYR A 101 -7.58 -2.81 5.09
CA TYR A 101 -8.17 -4.12 4.79
C TYR A 101 -7.39 -5.29 5.41
N ASP A 102 -6.06 -5.19 5.47
CA ASP A 102 -5.18 -6.21 6.04
C ASP A 102 -5.47 -6.45 7.53
N ILE A 103 -5.71 -5.39 8.30
CA ILE A 103 -6.00 -5.47 9.73
C ILE A 103 -7.47 -5.74 9.99
N ASP A 104 -8.36 -5.23 9.13
CA ASP A 104 -9.80 -5.43 9.28
C ASP A 104 -10.17 -6.93 9.26
N ARG A 105 -9.44 -7.71 8.46
CA ARG A 105 -9.71 -9.13 8.28
C ARG A 105 -9.18 -10.05 9.36
N LEU A 106 -8.30 -9.54 10.23
CA LEU A 106 -7.81 -10.33 11.36
C LEU A 106 -8.95 -10.64 12.32
N SER A 107 -8.94 -11.83 12.90
CA SER A 107 -9.77 -12.17 14.03
C SER A 107 -9.56 -11.18 15.17
N ALA A 108 -10.57 -11.02 16.04
CA ALA A 108 -10.45 -10.11 17.19
C ALA A 108 -9.24 -10.44 18.09
N ASN A 109 -8.90 -11.72 18.24
CA ASN A 109 -7.74 -12.17 19.00
C ASN A 109 -6.42 -11.76 18.31
N ALA A 110 -6.30 -12.03 17.01
CA ALA A 110 -5.12 -11.65 16.23
C ALA A 110 -4.93 -10.13 16.18
N ARG A 111 -6.03 -9.37 16.09
CA ARG A 111 -6.01 -7.90 16.12
C ARG A 111 -5.50 -7.35 17.46
N GLU A 112 -5.96 -7.89 18.59
CA GLU A 112 -5.48 -7.48 19.91
C GLU A 112 -4.01 -7.89 20.15
N ARG A 113 -3.62 -9.09 19.68
CA ARG A 113 -2.22 -9.53 19.71
C ARG A 113 -1.32 -8.59 18.91
N LEU A 114 -1.72 -8.27 17.68
CA LEU A 114 -1.02 -7.32 16.82
C LEU A 114 -0.90 -5.95 17.48
N ARG A 115 -1.98 -5.43 18.07
CA ARG A 115 -1.97 -4.15 18.78
C ARG A 115 -0.90 -4.13 19.87
N SER A 116 -0.95 -5.10 20.77
CA SER A 116 -0.04 -5.18 21.91
C SER A 116 1.42 -5.30 21.47
N GLU A 117 1.70 -6.21 20.53
CA GLU A 117 3.05 -6.45 20.04
C GLU A 117 3.60 -5.25 19.26
N LEU A 118 2.77 -4.63 18.40
CA LEU A 118 3.16 -3.48 17.60
C LEU A 118 3.47 -2.26 18.48
N LEU A 119 2.58 -1.90 19.41
CA LEU A 119 2.77 -0.74 20.29
C LEU A 119 4.04 -0.87 21.13
N ARG A 120 4.35 -2.09 21.58
CA ARG A 120 5.63 -2.38 22.25
C ARG A 120 6.80 -2.25 21.28
N ALA A 121 6.71 -2.81 20.09
CA ALA A 121 7.80 -2.82 19.11
C ALA A 121 8.15 -1.42 18.58
N VAL A 122 7.17 -0.54 18.37
CA VAL A 122 7.43 0.84 17.89
C VAL A 122 7.85 1.81 19.01
N SER A 123 7.88 1.36 20.27
CA SER A 123 8.14 2.24 21.42
C SER A 123 9.51 2.93 21.36
N TYR A 124 10.53 2.26 20.81
CA TYR A 124 11.87 2.82 20.67
C TYR A 124 11.99 3.85 19.53
N LEU A 125 11.02 3.90 18.62
CA LEU A 125 10.95 4.87 17.52
C LEU A 125 10.28 6.18 17.94
N ARG A 126 9.79 6.27 19.19
CA ARG A 126 9.14 7.48 19.69
C ARG A 126 10.15 8.60 19.88
N GLN A 127 9.83 9.74 19.29
CA GLN A 127 10.52 11.00 19.46
C GLN A 127 10.19 11.60 20.83
N SER A 128 10.91 12.67 21.21
CA SER A 128 10.74 13.34 22.51
C SER A 128 9.33 13.93 22.73
N ASP A 129 8.60 14.22 21.66
CA ASP A 129 7.22 14.69 21.70
C ASP A 129 6.18 13.55 21.73
N GLY A 130 6.66 12.31 21.80
CA GLY A 130 5.83 11.10 21.89
C GLY A 130 5.31 10.56 20.56
N LYS A 131 5.65 11.21 19.44
CA LYS A 131 5.27 10.82 18.07
C LYS A 131 6.31 9.92 17.43
N ILE A 132 5.95 9.31 16.30
CA ILE A 132 6.83 8.50 15.47
C ILE A 132 6.85 9.11 14.07
N LYS A 133 8.02 9.27 13.46
CA LYS A 133 8.14 9.74 12.08
C LYS A 133 7.87 8.59 11.10
N THR A 134 6.83 8.72 10.28
CA THR A 134 6.46 7.74 9.25
C THR A 134 5.67 8.41 8.12
N GLY A 135 4.81 7.66 7.44
CA GLY A 135 3.94 8.14 6.39
C GLY A 135 3.44 7.03 5.50
N TRP A 136 2.75 7.39 4.43
CA TRP A 136 2.24 6.49 3.41
C TRP A 136 3.10 6.60 2.16
N GLY A 137 3.61 5.47 1.68
CA GLY A 137 4.32 5.43 0.40
C GLY A 137 3.35 5.09 -0.71
N LEU A 138 3.09 6.08 -1.55
CA LEU A 138 2.20 5.96 -2.69
C LEU A 138 3.00 6.02 -3.99
N ARG A 139 2.33 5.67 -5.09
CA ARG A 139 2.85 5.79 -6.44
C ARG A 139 1.77 6.36 -7.34
N LEU A 140 2.10 7.46 -8.01
CA LEU A 140 1.34 8.02 -9.10
C LEU A 140 1.77 7.34 -10.40
N VAL A 141 0.80 6.79 -11.12
CA VAL A 141 0.99 6.19 -12.43
C VAL A 141 0.12 6.95 -13.42
N ARG A 142 0.74 7.46 -14.48
CA ARG A 142 0.08 8.23 -15.54
C ARG A 142 0.45 7.64 -16.89
N ALA A 143 -0.51 7.63 -17.79
CA ALA A 143 -0.26 7.24 -19.17
C ALA A 143 -1.29 7.86 -20.10
N GLN A 144 -0.95 7.95 -21.38
CA GLN A 144 -1.81 8.46 -22.42
C GLN A 144 -2.34 7.32 -23.30
N ALA A 145 -3.60 7.36 -23.70
CA ALA A 145 -4.20 6.40 -24.61
C ALA A 145 -3.42 6.38 -25.94
N ALA A 146 -2.96 5.19 -26.33
CA ALA A 146 -2.28 4.96 -27.61
C ALA A 146 -3.29 4.89 -28.76
#